data_AF-A0A382UKL0-F1
#
_entry.id   AF-A0A382UKL0-F1
#
_cell.length_a   1.000
_cell.length_b   1.000
_cell.length_c   1.000
_cell.angle_alpha   90.00
_cell.angle_beta   90.00
_cell.angle_gamma   90.00
#
_symmetry.space_group_name_H-M   'P 1'
#
loop_
_entity.id
_entity.type
_entity.pdbx_description
1 polymer ?
#
loop_
_entity_poly.entity_id
_entity_poly.type
_entity_poly.pdbx_seq_one_letter_code
_entity_poly.pdbx_strand_id
1 'polypeptide(L)' 'MTEYTPPKVWTWDQESGGRFANINRPIAGPTHEKELPVGEHPLQLHSLATPNGVKVTVLLEELLELGCDAEYDAWLIN' A
#
# COMPACT_ATOMS: atom_id res chain seq x y z
N MET A 1 35.97 -13.26 12.46
CA MET A 1 34.57 -13.31 11.97
C MET A 1 34.58 -14.07 10.66
N THR A 2 33.67 -15.01 10.47
CA THR A 2 33.45 -15.67 9.18
C THR A 2 32.64 -14.74 8.28
N GLU A 3 33.07 -14.54 7.04
CA GLU A 3 32.34 -13.74 6.06
C GLU A 3 31.06 -14.46 5.61
N TYR A 4 29.96 -13.73 5.52
CA TYR A 4 28.70 -14.29 5.03
C TYR A 4 28.82 -14.65 3.56
N THR A 5 28.49 -15.89 3.20
CA THR A 5 28.42 -16.35 1.81
C THR A 5 26.96 -16.66 1.45
N PRO A 6 26.34 -15.92 0.51
CA PRO A 6 24.98 -16.21 0.06
C PRO A 6 24.85 -17.62 -0.55
N PRO A 7 23.70 -18.29 -0.38
CA PRO A 7 23.46 -19.58 -1.02
C PRO A 7 23.25 -19.42 -2.54
N LYS A 8 23.48 -20.51 -3.30
CA LYS A 8 23.24 -20.54 -4.76
C LYS A 8 21.76 -20.35 -5.12
N VAL A 9 20.86 -20.81 -4.25
CA VAL A 9 19.41 -20.63 -4.35
C VAL A 9 18.95 -19.99 -3.06
N TRP A 10 18.32 -18.82 -3.17
CA TRP A 10 17.79 -18.11 -2.03
C TRP A 10 16.57 -18.84 -1.45
N THR A 11 16.48 -18.89 -0.12
CA THR A 11 15.37 -19.48 0.62
C THR A 11 14.83 -18.47 1.64
N TRP A 12 13.52 -18.50 1.89
CA TRP A 12 12.89 -17.70 2.94
C TRP A 12 12.89 -18.49 4.26
N ASP A 13 14.05 -18.52 4.92
CA ASP A 13 14.30 -19.30 6.15
C ASP A 13 14.36 -18.43 7.42
N GLN A 14 14.35 -17.11 7.27
CA GLN A 14 14.37 -16.13 8.36
C GLN A 14 13.45 -14.95 8.06
N GLU A 15 12.84 -14.41 9.11
CA GLU A 15 12.13 -13.14 9.03
C GLU A 15 13.09 -11.99 8.70
N SER A 16 12.71 -11.13 7.76
CA SER A 16 13.48 -9.96 7.37
C SER A 16 12.54 -8.77 7.10
N GLY A 17 12.92 -7.59 7.58
CA GLY A 17 12.11 -6.37 7.43
C GLY A 17 11.70 -5.68 8.73
N GLY A 18 12.18 -6.16 9.89
CA GLY A 18 11.95 -5.51 11.18
C GLY A 18 10.45 -5.33 11.47
N ARG A 19 10.00 -4.08 11.61
CA ARG A 19 8.58 -3.74 11.86
C ARG A 19 7.60 -4.34 10.83
N PHE A 20 8.07 -4.64 9.61
CA PHE A 20 7.25 -5.16 8.52
C PHE A 20 7.44 -6.66 8.26
N ALA A 21 8.18 -7.37 9.13
CA ALA A 21 8.46 -8.80 8.96
C ALA A 21 7.17 -9.65 8.84
N ASN A 22 6.10 -9.22 9.51
CA ASN A 22 4.80 -9.90 9.50
C ASN A 22 4.00 -9.73 8.19
N ILE A 23 4.36 -8.78 7.32
CA ILE A 23 3.67 -8.54 6.04
C ILE A 23 4.55 -8.84 4.82
N ASN A 24 5.87 -8.81 4.96
CA ASN A 24 6.81 -9.12 3.88
C ASN A 24 6.81 -10.62 3.54
N ARG A 25 6.54 -10.97 2.28
CA ARG A 25 6.57 -12.36 1.79
C ARG A 25 7.15 -12.42 0.38
N PRO A 26 7.81 -13.53 -0.02
CA PRO A 26 8.35 -13.70 -1.37
C PRO A 26 7.28 -14.04 -2.43
N ILE A 27 6.01 -14.14 -2.01
CA ILE A 27 4.87 -14.45 -2.87
C ILE A 27 3.80 -13.36 -2.71
N ALA A 28 3.10 -13.08 -3.81
CA ALA A 28 1.95 -12.19 -3.85
C ALA A 28 0.63 -12.97 -3.68
N GLY A 29 -0.49 -12.25 -3.64
CA GLY A 29 -1.85 -12.82 -3.60
C GLY A 29 -2.62 -12.50 -2.31
N PRO A 30 -3.96 -12.64 -2.34
CA PRO A 30 -4.82 -12.37 -1.20
C PRO A 30 -4.51 -13.32 -0.05
N THR A 31 -4.60 -12.81 1.18
CA THR A 31 -4.51 -13.63 2.42
C THR A 31 -5.86 -13.90 3.05
N HIS A 32 -6.87 -13.14 2.65
CA HIS A 32 -8.25 -13.22 3.11
C HIS A 32 -9.16 -12.62 2.05
N GLU A 33 -10.42 -13.04 2.04
CA GLU A 33 -11.47 -12.41 1.24
C GLU A 33 -12.00 -11.18 1.99
N LYS A 34 -12.11 -10.05 1.29
CA LYS A 34 -12.64 -8.81 1.85
C LYS A 34 -13.20 -7.93 0.74
N GLU A 35 -14.48 -7.60 0.87
CA GLU A 35 -15.10 -6.55 0.06
C GLU A 35 -14.57 -5.18 0.47
N LEU A 36 -14.25 -4.35 -0.52
CA LEU A 36 -13.84 -2.97 -0.27
C LEU A 36 -15.07 -2.08 -0.08
N PRO A 37 -15.05 -1.14 0.89
CA PRO A 37 -16.13 -0.17 1.02
C PRO A 37 -16.18 0.74 -0.21
N VAL A 38 -17.39 1.17 -0.57
CA VAL A 38 -17.66 2.09 -1.68
C VAL A 38 -18.62 3.15 -1.17
N GLY A 39 -18.26 4.42 -1.33
CA GLY A 39 -19.09 5.56 -0.94
C GLY A 39 -19.88 6.15 -2.11
N GLU A 40 -20.28 7.41 -1.98
CA GLU A 40 -21.15 8.09 -2.94
C GLU A 40 -20.37 8.83 -4.04
N HIS A 41 -19.09 9.13 -3.80
CA HIS A 41 -18.29 9.92 -4.73
C HIS A 41 -17.78 9.09 -5.91
N PRO A 42 -17.54 9.71 -7.09
CA PRO A 42 -17.16 9.00 -8.31
C PRO A 42 -15.78 8.33 -8.20
N LEU A 43 -14.88 8.83 -7.36
CA LEU A 43 -13.56 8.26 -7.14
C LEU A 43 -13.48 7.59 -5.76
N GLN A 44 -12.97 6.36 -5.72
CA GLN A 44 -12.78 5.59 -4.49
C GLN A 44 -11.28 5.36 -4.27
N LEU A 45 -10.71 6.02 -3.27
CA LEU A 45 -9.29 5.96 -2.95
C LEU A 45 -9.04 5.05 -1.73
N HIS A 46 -8.48 3.87 -1.95
CA HIS A 46 -8.00 3.00 -0.88
C HIS A 46 -6.51 3.24 -0.64
N SER A 47 -6.17 3.91 0.45
CA SER A 47 -4.81 4.42 0.66
C SER A 47 -4.40 4.47 2.14
N LEU A 48 -3.17 4.87 2.39
CA LEU A 48 -2.63 5.17 3.72
C LEU A 48 -1.89 6.51 3.63
N ALA A 49 -1.93 7.30 4.70
CA ALA A 49 -1.25 8.60 4.82
C ALA A 49 0.30 8.50 4.88
N THR A 50 0.89 7.70 4.01
CA THR A 50 2.32 7.69 3.69
C THR A 50 2.63 8.82 2.72
N PRO A 51 3.92 9.15 2.50
CA PRO A 51 4.31 10.09 1.44
C PRO A 51 3.81 9.70 0.04
N ASN A 52 3.50 8.43 -0.22
CA ASN A 52 2.88 8.00 -1.47
C ASN A 52 1.38 8.32 -1.52
N GLY A 53 0.64 8.06 -0.43
CA GLY A 53 -0.79 8.37 -0.36
C GLY A 53 -1.06 9.87 -0.45
N VAL A 54 -0.22 10.69 0.18
CA VAL A 54 -0.31 12.15 0.13
C VAL A 54 -0.25 12.69 -1.30
N LYS A 55 0.52 12.07 -2.20
CA LYS A 55 0.59 12.51 -3.61
C LYS A 55 -0.78 12.50 -4.27
N VAL A 56 -1.57 11.47 -4.02
CA VAL A 56 -2.86 11.27 -4.67
C VAL A 56 -3.92 12.15 -4.03
N THR A 57 -3.95 12.23 -2.69
CA THR A 57 -4.91 13.13 -2.02
C THR A 57 -4.63 14.59 -2.39
N VAL A 58 -3.37 15.03 -2.41
CA VAL A 58 -3.03 16.39 -2.86
C VAL A 58 -3.45 16.60 -4.32
N LEU A 59 -3.19 15.66 -5.22
CA LEU A 59 -3.65 15.78 -6.61
C LEU A 59 -5.18 15.95 -6.72
N LEU A 60 -5.95 15.18 -5.95
CA LEU A 60 -7.41 15.24 -5.99
C LEU A 60 -7.90 16.58 -5.44
N GLU A 61 -7.36 17.06 -4.33
CA GLU A 61 -7.66 18.38 -3.78
C GLU A 61 -7.31 19.52 -4.76
N GLU A 62 -6.16 19.45 -5.44
CA GLU A 62 -5.76 20.45 -6.43
C GLU A 62 -6.70 20.46 -7.66
N LEU A 63 -7.24 19.30 -8.06
CA LEU A 63 -8.24 19.21 -9.12
C LEU A 63 -9.59 19.78 -8.67
N LEU A 64 -10.00 19.52 -7.43
CA LEU A 64 -11.22 20.11 -6.84
C LEU A 64 -11.12 21.63 -6.77
N GLU A 65 -9.97 22.18 -6.37
CA GLU A 65 -9.71 23.62 -6.34
C GLU A 65 -9.82 24.24 -7.76
N LEU A 66 -9.44 23.50 -8.80
CA LEU A 66 -9.62 23.91 -10.20
C LEU A 66 -11.08 23.74 -10.71
N GLY A 67 -12.00 23.26 -9.87
CA GLY A 67 -13.40 23.00 -10.23
C GLY A 67 -13.59 21.79 -11.14
N CYS A 68 -12.62 20.87 -11.17
CA CYS A 68 -12.77 19.61 -11.89
C CYS A 68 -13.64 18.63 -11.10
N ASP A 69 -14.33 17.73 -11.81
CA ASP A 69 -15.09 16.64 -11.19
C ASP A 69 -14.12 15.55 -10.66
N ALA A 70 -13.64 15.77 -9.43
CA ALA A 70 -12.62 14.96 -8.77
C ALA A 70 -13.01 14.56 -7.34
N GLU A 71 -14.31 14.62 -7.01
CA GLU A 71 -14.85 14.23 -5.71
C GLU A 71 -14.51 12.77 -5.39
N TYR A 72 -14.11 12.50 -4.14
CA TYR A 72 -13.57 11.19 -3.77
C TYR A 72 -13.86 10.76 -2.33
N ASP A 73 -14.05 9.46 -2.14
CA ASP A 73 -14.05 8.81 -0.82
C ASP A 73 -12.65 8.24 -0.54
N ALA A 74 -12.02 8.65 0.57
CA ALA A 74 -10.70 8.16 0.98
C ALA A 74 -10.80 7.12 2.11
N TRP A 75 -10.69 5.84 1.74
CA TRP A 75 -10.71 4.71 2.66
C TRP A 75 -9.31 4.32 3.14
N LEU A 76 -9.18 4.12 4.46
CA LEU A 76 -7.91 3.71 5.07
C LEU A 76 -7.59 2.23 4.78
N ILE A 77 -6.35 1.96 4.35
CA ILE A 77 -5.73 0.63 4.27
C ILE A 77 -4.57 0.56 5.27
N ASN A 78 -4.56 -0.44 6.16
CA ASN A 78 -3.54 -0.68 7.18
C ASN A 78 -3.28 -2.16 7.39
#